data_AF-A0A917UL31-F1
#
_entry.id   AF-A0A917UL31-F1
#
_cell.length_a   1.000
_cell.length_b   1.000
_cell.length_c   1.000
_cell.angle_alpha   90.00
_cell.angle_beta   90.00
_cell.angle_gamma   90.00
#
_symmetry.space_group_name_H-M   'P 1'
#
loop_
_entity.id
_entity.type
_entity.pdbx_description
1 polymer ?
#
loop_
_entity_poly.entity_id
_entity_poly.type
_entity_poly.pdbx_seq_one_letter_code
_entity_poly.pdbx_strand_id
1 'polypeptide(L)'
;MTLLVVAVALAASPTVTPLLSRLAHPVVTAPPLPDLRDVPSTLPDVQRYAAFVQPFQQALTELQVGERRRVTLSETHYALYLHAAPLLGANRTAALMELVSTEIRNQNPGRARRSVFSSPEAALDDARVWLRYLSWATSAPRGTNELQAAAPVPLVPGVVLGHAADLLTAANAAHLAPGMLAAIVDNEQSGQGRLYGLAGVLRDLSDTVALRTAEAYGESGLSGDLSQTVGLAQMSWQDALGQRPRFHELGMTLGRLFPTGEASARLALQDDRSNLLLTASRLVGYLDEQEGREARPHTSARTYFTGPGWHNNPALLSGGQTWPYAWNGFFKACLYGALLRS
;
A
#
# COMPACT_ATOMS: atom_id res chain seq x y z
N MET A 1 38.70 -5.33 1.26
CA MET A 1 37.62 -5.57 2.24
C MET A 1 37.36 -4.36 3.14
N THR A 2 38.38 -3.71 3.70
CA THR A 2 38.22 -2.62 4.69
C THR A 2 37.56 -1.33 4.15
N LEU A 3 37.84 -0.95 2.90
CA LEU A 3 37.23 0.23 2.25
C LEU A 3 35.73 0.07 1.94
N LEU A 4 35.27 -1.17 1.70
CA LEU A 4 33.87 -1.47 1.41
C LEU A 4 33.01 -1.38 2.68
N VAL A 5 33.55 -1.85 3.82
CA VAL A 5 32.90 -1.78 5.14
C VAL A 5 32.76 -0.33 5.61
N VAL A 6 33.78 0.51 5.36
CA VAL A 6 33.73 1.95 5.68
C VAL A 6 32.71 2.69 4.82
N ALA A 7 32.59 2.35 3.53
CA ALA A 7 31.57 2.91 2.64
C ALA A 7 30.14 2.53 3.05
N VAL A 8 29.92 1.27 3.48
CA VAL A 8 28.63 0.79 4.01
C VAL A 8 28.27 1.47 5.34
N ALA A 9 29.25 1.65 6.24
CA ALA A 9 29.03 2.34 7.52
C ALA A 9 28.72 3.84 7.35
N LEU A 10 29.28 4.49 6.32
CA LEU A 10 29.01 5.90 6.01
C LEU A 10 27.67 6.11 5.30
N ALA A 11 27.23 5.16 4.46
CA ALA A 11 25.92 5.21 3.79
C ALA A 11 24.75 4.90 4.74
N ALA A 12 24.97 4.07 5.76
CA ALA A 12 24.02 3.77 6.83
C ALA A 12 24.05 4.80 7.99
N SER A 13 24.88 5.85 7.88
CA SER A 13 25.00 6.85 8.92
C SER A 13 23.78 7.79 8.94
N PRO A 14 23.05 7.91 10.07
CA PRO A 14 21.84 8.72 10.18
C PRO A 14 22.07 10.23 9.96
N THR A 15 23.33 10.68 9.91
CA THR A 15 23.72 12.05 9.59
C THR A 15 23.92 12.32 8.09
N VAL A 16 24.15 11.29 7.26
CA VAL A 16 24.45 11.44 5.82
C VAL A 16 23.20 11.23 4.95
N THR A 17 22.30 10.34 5.37
CA THR A 17 21.02 10.03 4.70
C THR A 17 20.13 11.26 4.43
N PRO A 18 19.96 12.22 5.36
CA PRO A 18 19.15 13.42 5.10
C PRO A 18 19.84 14.46 4.20
N LEU A 19 21.17 14.40 4.06
CA LEU A 19 21.92 15.31 3.19
C LEU A 19 21.85 14.85 1.71
N LEU A 20 21.90 13.54 1.47
CA LEU A 20 21.78 12.96 0.13
C LEU A 20 20.36 13.04 -0.43
N SER A 21 19.33 12.90 0.41
CA SER A 21 17.93 13.04 -0.03
C SER A 21 17.57 14.48 -0.44
N ARG A 22 18.26 15.49 0.09
CA ARG A 22 18.08 16.90 -0.31
C ARG A 22 18.78 17.26 -1.63
N LEU A 23 19.80 16.51 -2.02
CA LEU A 23 20.57 16.78 -3.25
C LEU A 23 20.02 16.06 -4.48
N ALA A 24 19.12 15.07 -4.31
CA ALA A 24 18.57 14.24 -5.39
C ALA A 24 17.21 14.69 -5.93
N HIS A 25 16.65 15.80 -5.44
CA HIS A 25 15.32 16.26 -5.83
C HIS A 25 15.35 17.70 -6.37
N PRO A 26 15.43 17.90 -7.70
CA PRO A 26 14.72 19.04 -8.26
C PRO A 26 13.25 18.87 -7.85
N VAL A 27 12.66 19.92 -7.27
CA VAL A 27 11.21 20.01 -7.10
C VAL A 27 10.63 20.08 -8.51
N VAL A 28 10.41 18.92 -9.13
CA VAL A 28 9.58 18.82 -10.33
C VAL A 28 8.18 19.11 -9.85
N THR A 29 7.74 20.34 -10.02
CA THR A 29 6.35 20.72 -9.82
C THR A 29 5.51 19.88 -10.76
N ALA A 30 4.82 18.87 -10.22
CA ALA A 30 3.84 18.09 -10.95
C ALA A 30 2.88 19.04 -11.65
N PRO A 31 2.46 18.76 -12.90
CA PRO A 31 1.48 19.59 -13.58
C PRO A 31 0.22 19.71 -12.70
N PRO A 32 -0.41 20.90 -12.61
CA PRO A 32 -1.59 21.07 -11.79
C PRO A 32 -2.69 20.13 -12.27
N LEU A 33 -3.15 19.25 -11.38
CA LEU A 33 -4.27 18.36 -11.66
C LEU A 33 -5.54 19.19 -11.85
N PRO A 34 -6.46 18.81 -12.76
CA PRO A 34 -7.77 19.44 -12.83
C PRO A 34 -8.48 19.41 -11.47
N ASP A 35 -9.27 20.44 -11.18
CA ASP A 35 -10.17 20.40 -10.03
C ASP A 35 -11.27 19.35 -10.23
N LEU A 36 -11.80 18.85 -9.12
CA LEU A 36 -12.97 17.98 -9.16
C LEU A 36 -14.15 18.81 -9.65
N ARG A 37 -14.90 18.26 -10.60
CA ARG A 37 -16.14 18.89 -11.06
C ARG A 37 -17.11 18.99 -9.89
N ASP A 38 -17.80 20.12 -9.77
CA ASP A 38 -18.88 20.28 -8.81
C ASP A 38 -19.94 19.21 -9.04
N VAL A 39 -20.28 18.49 -7.97
CA VAL A 39 -21.31 17.45 -7.99
C VAL A 39 -22.52 18.01 -7.22
N PRO A 40 -23.66 18.24 -7.89
CA PRO A 40 -24.85 18.71 -7.19
C PRO A 40 -25.31 17.67 -6.18
N SER A 41 -25.57 18.11 -4.95
CA SER A 41 -26.14 17.26 -3.91
C SER A 41 -27.59 16.92 -4.23
N THR A 42 -27.95 15.63 -4.16
CA THR A 42 -29.33 15.16 -4.24
C THR A 42 -29.81 14.59 -2.90
N LEU A 43 -31.12 14.52 -2.68
CA LEU A 43 -31.68 13.89 -1.48
C LEU A 43 -31.20 12.43 -1.29
N PRO A 44 -31.14 11.57 -2.33
CA PRO A 44 -30.52 10.25 -2.22
C PRO A 44 -29.05 10.26 -1.77
N ASP A 45 -28.27 11.29 -2.13
CA ASP A 45 -26.87 11.41 -1.67
C ASP A 45 -26.82 11.74 -0.19
N VAL A 46 -27.67 12.66 0.28
CA VAL A 46 -27.78 13.00 1.72
C VAL A 46 -28.17 11.76 2.54
N GLN A 47 -29.16 11.00 2.08
CA GLN A 47 -29.61 9.78 2.76
C GLN A 47 -28.51 8.72 2.86
N ARG A 48 -27.76 8.49 1.77
CA ARG A 48 -26.63 7.55 1.80
C ARG A 48 -25.47 8.06 2.66
N TYR A 49 -25.21 9.36 2.66
CA TYR A 49 -24.17 9.97 3.48
C TYR A 49 -24.47 9.92 4.99
N ALA A 50 -25.75 9.89 5.38
CA ALA A 50 -26.17 9.86 6.77
C ALA A 50 -25.48 8.75 7.60
N ALA A 51 -25.18 7.60 6.98
CA ALA A 51 -24.46 6.49 7.61
C ALA A 51 -23.03 6.86 8.08
N PHE A 52 -22.40 7.88 7.49
CA PHE A 52 -21.03 8.30 7.81
C PHE A 52 -20.97 9.50 8.75
N VAL A 53 -22.09 10.18 8.99
CA VAL A 53 -22.14 11.40 9.82
C VAL A 53 -21.74 11.09 11.25
N GLN A 54 -22.35 10.09 11.88
CA GLN A 54 -22.16 9.79 13.30
C GLN A 54 -20.72 9.35 13.62
N PRO A 55 -20.09 8.41 12.88
CA PRO A 55 -18.68 8.08 13.07
C PRO A 55 -17.74 9.28 12.95
N PHE A 56 -17.96 10.14 11.95
CA PHE A 56 -17.15 11.33 11.72
C PHE A 56 -17.31 12.37 12.83
N GLN A 57 -18.55 12.66 13.27
CA GLN A 57 -18.80 13.56 14.40
C GLN A 57 -18.19 13.06 15.70
N GLN A 58 -18.22 11.74 15.93
CA GLN A 58 -17.58 11.15 17.09
C GLN A 58 -16.07 11.37 17.06
N ALA A 59 -15.40 11.15 15.91
CA ALA A 59 -13.97 11.40 15.76
C ALA A 59 -13.61 12.87 16.07
N LEU A 60 -14.39 13.84 15.57
CA LEU A 60 -14.19 15.26 15.85
C LEU A 60 -14.45 15.64 17.31
N THR A 61 -15.42 14.99 17.96
CA THR A 61 -15.73 15.20 19.38
C THR A 61 -14.61 14.68 20.26
N GLU A 62 -14.05 13.51 19.94
CA GLU A 62 -12.90 12.96 20.65
C GLU A 62 -11.65 13.86 20.55
N LEU A 63 -11.51 14.59 19.44
CA LEU A 63 -10.46 15.60 19.24
C LEU A 63 -10.78 16.96 19.89
N GLN A 64 -11.93 17.10 20.55
CA GLN A 64 -12.39 18.36 21.15
C GLN A 64 -12.43 19.53 20.16
N VAL A 65 -12.76 19.26 18.89
CA VAL A 65 -12.87 20.30 17.86
C VAL A 65 -14.04 21.24 18.18
N GLY A 66 -13.78 22.55 18.19
CA GLY A 66 -14.82 23.57 18.43
C GLY A 66 -15.94 23.55 17.38
N GLU A 67 -17.14 23.96 17.79
CA GLU A 67 -18.38 23.82 17.01
C GLU A 67 -18.30 24.42 15.60
N ARG A 68 -17.83 25.67 15.47
CA ARG A 68 -17.67 26.33 14.16
C ARG A 68 -16.76 25.54 13.22
N ARG A 69 -15.64 25.03 13.73
CA ARG A 69 -14.67 24.23 12.95
C ARG A 69 -15.26 22.86 12.60
N ARG A 70 -16.04 22.26 13.49
CA ARG A 70 -16.76 21.01 13.21
C ARG A 70 -17.72 21.14 12.03
N VAL A 71 -18.48 22.24 11.93
CA VAL A 71 -19.39 22.48 10.80
C VAL A 71 -18.61 22.48 9.48
N THR A 72 -17.54 23.29 9.38
CA THR A 72 -16.71 23.37 8.18
C THR A 72 -16.07 22.02 7.80
N LEU A 73 -15.58 21.25 8.78
CA LEU A 73 -15.04 19.92 8.54
C LEU A 73 -16.11 18.93 8.06
N SER A 74 -17.35 19.06 8.55
CA SER A 74 -18.47 18.22 8.15
C SER A 74 -18.92 18.50 6.72
N GLU A 75 -18.93 19.78 6.33
CA GLU A 75 -19.18 20.21 4.96
C GLU A 75 -18.09 19.68 4.01
N THR A 76 -16.83 19.79 4.43
CA THR A 76 -15.69 19.28 3.64
C THR A 76 -15.74 17.75 3.48
N HIS A 77 -16.09 17.02 4.55
CA HIS A 77 -16.26 15.57 4.52
C HIS A 77 -17.44 15.16 3.62
N TYR A 78 -18.54 15.93 3.63
CA TYR A 78 -19.67 15.68 2.73
C TYR A 78 -19.31 15.97 1.26
N ALA A 79 -18.59 17.05 0.99
CA ALA A 79 -18.09 17.33 -0.36
C ALA A 79 -17.16 16.21 -0.86
N LEU A 80 -16.27 15.69 0.01
CA LEU A 80 -15.43 14.55 -0.30
C LEU A 80 -16.26 13.31 -0.67
N TYR A 81 -17.34 13.02 0.07
CA TYR A 81 -18.28 11.96 -0.25
C TYR A 81 -18.92 12.14 -1.63
N LEU A 82 -19.41 13.35 -1.94
CA LEU A 82 -20.07 13.65 -3.21
C LEU A 82 -19.16 13.45 -4.42
N HIS A 83 -17.86 13.73 -4.30
CA HIS A 83 -16.90 13.45 -5.37
C HIS A 83 -16.49 11.97 -5.43
N ALA A 84 -16.33 11.32 -4.28
CA ALA A 84 -15.94 9.92 -4.21
C ALA A 84 -17.02 8.97 -4.75
N ALA A 85 -18.29 9.23 -4.45
CA ALA A 85 -19.41 8.37 -4.82
C ALA A 85 -19.48 8.03 -6.33
N PRO A 86 -19.51 9.00 -7.26
CA PRO A 86 -19.54 8.72 -8.69
C PRO A 86 -18.20 8.18 -9.22
N LEU A 87 -17.07 8.57 -8.62
CA LEU A 87 -15.73 8.17 -9.09
C LEU A 87 -15.37 6.74 -8.68
N LEU A 88 -15.61 6.40 -7.42
CA LEU A 88 -15.17 5.14 -6.81
C LEU A 88 -16.29 4.11 -6.73
N GLY A 89 -17.56 4.53 -6.79
CA GLY A 89 -18.71 3.70 -6.50
C GLY A 89 -18.95 3.50 -4.99
N ALA A 90 -20.08 2.90 -4.63
CA ALA A 90 -20.59 2.85 -3.26
C ALA A 90 -19.61 2.20 -2.26
N ASN A 91 -19.08 1.02 -2.57
CA ASN A 91 -18.25 0.25 -1.63
C ASN A 91 -16.93 0.95 -1.30
N ARG A 92 -16.23 1.45 -2.33
CA ARG A 92 -14.95 2.18 -2.13
C ARG A 92 -15.16 3.54 -1.50
N THR A 93 -16.28 4.19 -1.77
CA THR A 93 -16.65 5.44 -1.07
C THR A 93 -16.88 5.18 0.40
N ALA A 94 -17.63 4.14 0.77
CA ALA A 94 -17.84 3.77 2.17
C ALA A 94 -16.51 3.48 2.90
N ALA A 95 -15.61 2.73 2.26
CA ALA A 95 -14.28 2.46 2.81
C ALA A 95 -13.43 3.73 2.96
N LEU A 96 -13.50 4.68 2.02
CA LEU A 96 -12.84 5.98 2.16
C LEU A 96 -13.38 6.78 3.36
N MET A 97 -14.70 6.82 3.55
CA MET A 97 -15.31 7.53 4.69
C MET A 97 -14.92 6.89 6.03
N GLU A 98 -14.86 5.56 6.10
CA GLU A 98 -14.36 4.82 7.28
C GLU A 98 -12.87 5.13 7.54
N LEU A 99 -12.03 5.11 6.50
CA LEU A 99 -10.61 5.40 6.60
C LEU A 99 -10.36 6.83 7.10
N VAL A 100 -11.05 7.82 6.54
CA VAL A 100 -10.93 9.24 6.96
C VAL A 100 -11.36 9.41 8.42
N SER A 101 -12.49 8.82 8.81
CA SER A 101 -12.97 8.89 10.20
C SER A 101 -11.97 8.22 11.16
N THR A 102 -11.36 7.11 10.74
CA THR A 102 -10.34 6.39 11.53
C THR A 102 -9.05 7.20 11.68
N GLU A 103 -8.55 7.79 10.58
CA GLU A 103 -7.38 8.67 10.58
C GLU A 103 -7.57 9.85 11.53
N ILE A 104 -8.71 10.56 11.41
CA ILE A 104 -9.02 11.70 12.29
C ILE A 104 -9.08 11.26 13.76
N ARG A 105 -9.73 10.14 14.04
CA ARG A 105 -9.80 9.61 15.41
C ARG A 105 -8.42 9.27 15.96
N ASN A 106 -7.50 8.79 15.13
CA ASN A 106 -6.13 8.47 15.53
C ASN A 106 -5.28 9.71 15.86
N GLN A 107 -5.70 10.91 15.45
CA GLN A 107 -5.01 12.16 15.79
C GLN A 107 -5.19 12.55 17.26
N ASN A 108 -6.05 11.86 18.02
CA ASN A 108 -6.22 12.10 19.45
C ASN A 108 -5.00 11.59 20.23
N PRO A 109 -4.21 12.45 20.88
CA PRO A 109 -3.02 12.05 21.63
C PRO A 109 -3.33 11.02 22.73
N GLY A 110 -4.52 11.09 23.33
CA GLY A 110 -4.97 10.18 24.39
C GLY A 110 -5.13 8.72 23.95
N ARG A 111 -5.11 8.44 22.64
CA ARG A 111 -5.17 7.07 22.11
C ARG A 111 -3.80 6.43 21.91
N ALA A 112 -2.71 7.21 21.95
CA ALA A 112 -1.36 6.74 21.64
C ALA A 112 -1.26 5.93 20.33
N ARG A 113 -2.04 6.32 19.31
CA ARG A 113 -2.04 5.71 17.98
C ARG A 113 -1.31 6.60 16.99
N ARG A 114 -0.64 5.99 16.01
CA ARG A 114 -0.12 6.74 14.85
C ARG A 114 -1.28 7.26 13.99
N SER A 115 -1.10 8.48 13.52
CA SER A 115 -1.87 9.11 12.46
C SER A 115 -0.92 9.51 11.33
N VAL A 116 -1.44 9.60 10.10
CA VAL A 116 -0.68 10.09 8.95
C VAL A 116 -0.53 11.61 9.03
N PHE A 117 -1.57 12.28 9.49
CA PHE A 117 -1.68 13.73 9.50
C PHE A 117 -1.78 14.27 10.91
N SER A 118 -1.44 15.55 11.06
CA SER A 118 -1.52 16.29 12.33
C SER A 118 -2.86 17.02 12.51
N SER A 119 -3.74 17.01 11.52
CA SER A 119 -5.03 17.71 11.57
C SER A 119 -6.10 17.05 10.68
N PRO A 120 -7.39 17.25 11.00
CA PRO A 120 -8.49 16.78 10.15
C PRO A 120 -8.49 17.41 8.76
N GLU A 121 -8.12 18.68 8.66
CA GLU A 121 -8.04 19.42 7.39
C GLU A 121 -7.01 18.78 6.46
N ALA A 122 -5.83 18.44 6.97
CA ALA A 122 -4.78 17.81 6.18
C ALA A 122 -5.21 16.42 5.67
N ALA A 123 -5.91 15.63 6.48
CA ALA A 123 -6.41 14.32 6.07
C ALA A 123 -7.49 14.42 4.97
N LEU A 124 -8.42 15.37 5.11
CA LEU A 124 -9.47 15.62 4.12
C LEU A 124 -8.90 16.19 2.82
N ASP A 125 -7.92 17.10 2.91
CA ASP A 125 -7.27 17.70 1.76
C ASP A 125 -6.46 16.66 0.97
N ASP A 126 -5.69 15.81 1.64
CA ASP A 126 -4.94 14.75 0.97
C ASP A 126 -5.87 13.75 0.27
N ALA A 127 -6.96 13.34 0.92
CA ALA A 127 -7.98 12.51 0.28
C ALA A 127 -8.58 13.18 -0.97
N ARG A 128 -8.84 14.49 -0.91
CA ARG A 128 -9.33 15.27 -2.05
C ARG A 128 -8.30 15.34 -3.19
N VAL A 129 -7.02 15.55 -2.87
CA VAL A 129 -5.92 15.53 -3.85
C VAL A 129 -5.84 14.17 -4.55
N TRP A 130 -5.98 13.08 -3.80
CA TRP A 130 -6.05 11.74 -4.37
C TRP A 130 -7.27 11.54 -5.28
N LEU A 131 -8.45 12.02 -4.89
CA LEU A 131 -9.64 11.94 -5.76
C LEU A 131 -9.45 12.73 -7.07
N ARG A 132 -8.79 13.90 -7.02
CA ARG A 132 -8.42 14.66 -8.24
C ARG A 132 -7.53 13.83 -9.15
N TYR A 133 -6.48 13.24 -8.58
CA TYR A 133 -5.56 12.40 -9.32
C TYR A 133 -6.27 11.18 -9.94
N LEU A 134 -7.10 10.48 -9.16
CA LEU A 134 -7.87 9.32 -9.63
C LEU A 134 -8.86 9.68 -10.73
N SER A 135 -9.55 10.83 -10.62
CA SER A 135 -10.45 11.33 -11.65
C SER A 135 -9.69 11.64 -12.94
N TRP A 136 -8.57 12.35 -12.84
CA TRP A 136 -7.72 12.66 -13.99
C TRP A 136 -7.14 11.40 -14.66
N ALA A 137 -6.64 10.46 -13.85
CA ALA A 137 -5.98 9.24 -14.31
C ALA A 137 -6.94 8.25 -14.99
N THR A 138 -8.20 8.20 -14.56
CA THR A 138 -9.21 7.25 -15.10
C THR A 138 -10.13 7.87 -16.16
N SER A 139 -10.09 9.19 -16.35
CA SER A 139 -10.92 9.88 -17.35
C SER A 139 -10.55 9.61 -18.81
N ALA A 140 -9.30 9.22 -19.08
CA ALA A 140 -8.80 8.86 -20.40
C ALA A 140 -7.54 7.98 -20.25
N PRO A 141 -7.15 7.20 -21.27
CA PRO A 141 -5.90 6.45 -21.25
C PRO A 141 -4.69 7.36 -21.00
N ARG A 142 -3.78 6.92 -20.13
CA ARG A 142 -2.54 7.63 -19.76
C ARG A 142 -1.33 6.73 -19.93
N GLY A 143 -0.21 7.31 -20.36
CA GLY A 143 1.08 6.63 -20.30
C GLY A 143 1.57 6.47 -18.86
N THR A 144 2.40 5.47 -18.59
CA THR A 144 2.98 5.22 -17.25
C THR A 144 3.79 6.41 -16.74
N ASN A 145 4.55 7.08 -17.61
CA ASN A 145 5.31 8.28 -17.26
C ASN A 145 4.40 9.47 -16.88
N GLU A 146 3.26 9.63 -17.56
CA GLU A 146 2.29 10.68 -17.23
C GLU A 146 1.66 10.42 -15.87
N LEU A 147 1.23 9.18 -15.62
CA LEU A 147 0.71 8.75 -14.32
C LEU A 147 1.72 9.05 -13.20
N GLN A 148 2.98 8.63 -13.39
CA GLN A 148 4.03 8.85 -12.40
C GLN A 148 4.32 10.33 -12.15
N ALA A 149 4.37 11.16 -13.20
CA ALA A 149 4.70 12.58 -13.08
C ALA A 149 3.60 13.42 -12.41
N ALA A 150 2.34 13.02 -12.56
CA ALA A 150 1.19 13.74 -12.00
C ALA A 150 0.76 13.23 -10.62
N ALA A 151 1.39 12.16 -10.12
CA ALA A 151 0.97 11.50 -8.88
C ALA A 151 1.22 12.36 -7.62
N PRO A 152 0.29 12.34 -6.64
CA PRO A 152 0.45 13.09 -5.40
C PRO A 152 1.52 12.51 -4.47
N VAL A 153 1.88 11.24 -4.68
CA VAL A 153 2.98 10.55 -4.01
C VAL A 153 3.76 9.75 -5.06
N PRO A 154 5.01 9.31 -4.77
CA PRO A 154 5.73 8.44 -5.68
C PRO A 154 4.94 7.17 -6.01
N LEU A 155 4.83 6.91 -7.31
CA LEU A 155 4.24 5.72 -7.92
C LEU A 155 5.25 5.10 -8.88
N VAL A 156 5.07 3.81 -9.16
CA VAL A 156 5.84 3.08 -10.19
C VAL A 156 4.89 2.34 -11.14
N PRO A 157 3.99 3.06 -11.84
CA PRO A 157 2.96 2.43 -12.68
C PRO A 157 3.57 1.60 -13.81
N GLY A 158 4.78 1.93 -14.29
CA GLY A 158 5.51 1.12 -15.26
C GLY A 158 5.82 -0.29 -14.77
N VAL A 159 6.21 -0.44 -13.50
CA VAL A 159 6.49 -1.74 -12.89
C VAL A 159 5.17 -2.49 -12.67
N VAL A 160 4.17 -1.84 -12.10
CA VAL A 160 2.88 -2.48 -11.78
C VAL A 160 2.16 -2.95 -13.04
N LEU A 161 2.01 -2.08 -14.04
CA LEU A 161 1.31 -2.42 -15.28
C LEU A 161 2.13 -3.37 -16.15
N GLY A 162 3.46 -3.35 -16.06
CA GLY A 162 4.33 -4.36 -16.68
C GLY A 162 4.06 -5.79 -16.17
N HIS A 163 3.56 -5.93 -14.94
CA HIS A 163 3.22 -7.21 -14.30
C HIS A 163 1.70 -7.45 -14.20
N ALA A 164 0.90 -6.77 -15.02
CA ALA A 164 -0.57 -6.81 -14.93
C ALA A 164 -1.13 -8.25 -15.00
N ALA A 165 -0.63 -9.08 -15.91
CA ALA A 165 -1.11 -10.45 -16.09
C ALA A 165 -0.84 -11.33 -14.86
N ASP A 166 0.36 -11.22 -14.27
CA ASP A 166 0.73 -12.00 -13.08
C ASP A 166 0.00 -11.50 -11.84
N LEU A 167 -0.20 -10.19 -11.69
CA LEU A 167 -1.02 -9.59 -10.65
C LEU A 167 -2.47 -10.08 -10.69
N LEU A 168 -3.09 -10.06 -11.87
CA LEU A 168 -4.44 -10.58 -12.08
C LEU A 168 -4.51 -12.07 -11.77
N THR A 169 -3.53 -12.84 -12.23
CA THR A 169 -3.45 -14.29 -11.98
C THR A 169 -3.35 -14.60 -10.49
N ALA A 170 -2.43 -13.95 -9.77
CA ALA A 170 -2.23 -14.16 -8.36
C ALA A 170 -3.42 -13.71 -7.52
N ALA A 171 -3.99 -12.54 -7.84
CA ALA A 171 -5.18 -12.04 -7.16
C ALA A 171 -6.38 -12.98 -7.34
N ASN A 172 -6.64 -13.43 -8.57
CA ASN A 172 -7.75 -14.33 -8.85
C ASN A 172 -7.57 -15.70 -8.18
N ALA A 173 -6.35 -16.24 -8.21
CA ALA A 173 -6.04 -17.52 -7.57
C ALA A 173 -6.20 -17.49 -6.04
N ALA A 174 -5.99 -16.32 -5.43
CA ALA A 174 -6.15 -16.11 -3.99
C ALA A 174 -7.50 -15.45 -3.62
N HIS A 175 -8.43 -15.29 -4.57
CA HIS A 175 -9.71 -14.60 -4.38
C HIS A 175 -9.59 -13.18 -3.77
N LEU A 176 -8.53 -12.45 -4.15
CA LEU A 176 -8.24 -11.10 -3.73
C LEU A 176 -8.64 -10.06 -4.78
N ALA A 177 -8.84 -8.81 -4.37
CA ALA A 177 -8.96 -7.71 -5.32
C ALA A 177 -7.60 -7.40 -5.98
N PRO A 178 -7.48 -7.38 -7.33
CA PRO A 178 -6.20 -7.14 -8.01
C PRO A 178 -5.52 -5.82 -7.64
N GLY A 179 -6.32 -4.75 -7.48
CA GLY A 179 -5.82 -3.44 -7.07
C GLY A 179 -5.07 -3.48 -5.73
N MET A 180 -5.46 -4.37 -4.81
CA MET A 180 -4.80 -4.52 -3.51
C MET A 180 -3.36 -5.03 -3.64
N LEU A 181 -3.15 -6.11 -4.41
CA LEU A 181 -1.80 -6.62 -4.67
C LEU A 181 -0.95 -5.62 -5.46
N ALA A 182 -1.56 -4.95 -6.44
CA ALA A 182 -0.89 -3.92 -7.23
C ALA A 182 -0.42 -2.73 -6.37
N ALA A 183 -1.23 -2.32 -5.37
CA ALA A 183 -0.85 -1.26 -4.44
C ALA A 183 0.31 -1.66 -3.53
N ILE A 184 0.38 -2.93 -3.11
CA ILE A 184 1.53 -3.48 -2.37
C ILE A 184 2.78 -3.39 -3.24
N VAL A 185 2.74 -3.93 -4.46
CA VAL A 185 3.88 -3.85 -5.39
C VAL A 185 4.32 -2.41 -5.60
N ASP A 186 3.38 -1.49 -5.85
CA ASP A 186 3.73 -0.08 -6.02
C ASP A 186 4.40 0.50 -4.78
N ASN A 187 3.87 0.25 -3.58
CA ASN A 187 4.45 0.75 -2.35
C ASN A 187 5.88 0.22 -2.11
N GLU A 188 6.10 -1.07 -2.35
CA GLU A 188 7.43 -1.67 -2.19
C GLU A 188 8.44 -1.08 -3.18
N GLN A 189 8.04 -0.98 -4.45
CA GLN A 189 8.92 -0.55 -5.54
C GLN A 189 9.14 0.98 -5.55
N SER A 190 8.13 1.78 -5.19
CA SER A 190 8.28 3.23 -5.03
C SER A 190 9.08 3.59 -3.77
N GLY A 191 9.02 2.75 -2.72
CA GLY A 191 9.87 2.85 -1.54
C GLY A 191 11.34 2.56 -1.84
N GLN A 192 11.60 1.56 -2.68
CA GLN A 192 12.94 1.27 -3.19
C GLN A 192 13.47 2.45 -4.02
N GLY A 193 12.62 3.04 -4.89
CA GLY A 193 12.89 4.24 -5.70
C GLY A 193 13.53 5.43 -4.97
N ARG A 194 13.17 5.63 -3.69
CA ARG A 194 13.69 6.72 -2.84
C ARG A 194 15.12 6.48 -2.31
N LEU A 195 15.69 5.29 -2.54
CA LEU A 195 16.98 4.82 -1.99
C LEU A 195 18.04 4.50 -3.07
N TYR A 196 17.73 4.60 -4.37
CA TYR A 196 18.67 4.27 -5.47
C TYR A 196 19.63 5.43 -5.77
N GLY A 197 20.95 5.25 -5.79
CA GLY A 197 21.60 4.14 -6.48
C GLY A 197 22.62 3.30 -5.71
N LEU A 198 22.94 3.58 -4.44
CA LEU A 198 23.86 2.72 -3.69
C LEU A 198 23.15 1.64 -2.87
N ALA A 199 22.04 1.97 -2.21
CA ALA A 199 21.35 1.04 -1.31
C ALA A 199 20.62 -0.09 -2.07
N GLY A 200 20.02 0.20 -3.23
CA GLY A 200 19.42 -0.83 -4.08
C GLY A 200 20.44 -1.83 -4.63
N VAL A 201 21.59 -1.34 -5.13
CA VAL A 201 22.69 -2.21 -5.58
C VAL A 201 23.27 -3.02 -4.42
N LEU A 202 23.46 -2.42 -3.25
CA LEU A 202 23.90 -3.13 -2.05
C LEU A 202 22.90 -4.18 -1.59
N ARG A 203 21.59 -3.93 -1.75
CA ARG A 203 20.53 -4.89 -1.43
C ARG A 203 20.53 -6.06 -2.41
N ASP A 204 20.57 -5.82 -3.71
CA ASP A 204 20.63 -6.88 -4.72
C ASP A 204 21.90 -7.73 -4.59
N LEU A 205 23.02 -7.10 -4.22
CA LEU A 205 24.25 -7.80 -3.84
C LEU A 205 24.07 -8.60 -2.55
N SER A 206 23.40 -8.07 -1.54
CA SER A 206 23.11 -8.78 -0.30
C SER A 206 22.16 -9.96 -0.51
N ASP A 207 21.13 -9.82 -1.34
CA ASP A 207 20.19 -10.87 -1.74
C ASP A 207 20.94 -11.98 -2.50
N THR A 208 21.87 -11.59 -3.39
CA THR A 208 22.72 -12.53 -4.14
C THR A 208 23.70 -13.27 -3.24
N VAL A 209 24.33 -12.57 -2.29
CA VAL A 209 25.26 -13.18 -1.32
C VAL A 209 24.50 -14.11 -0.38
N ALA A 210 23.36 -13.69 0.17
CA ALA A 210 22.54 -14.50 1.04
C ALA A 210 22.03 -15.76 0.33
N LEU A 211 21.61 -15.64 -0.93
CA LEU A 211 21.23 -16.80 -1.75
C LEU A 211 22.41 -17.78 -1.92
N ARG A 212 23.58 -17.31 -2.34
CA ARG A 212 24.75 -18.17 -2.55
C ARG A 212 25.23 -18.82 -1.25
N THR A 213 25.15 -18.12 -0.12
CA THR A 213 25.47 -18.68 1.20
C THR A 213 24.46 -19.75 1.61
N ALA A 214 23.16 -19.53 1.42
CA ALA A 214 22.13 -20.53 1.69
C ALA A 214 22.27 -21.76 0.77
N GLU A 215 22.62 -21.58 -0.50
CA GLU A 215 22.90 -22.69 -1.43
C GLU A 215 24.13 -23.51 -0.98
N ALA A 216 25.17 -22.86 -0.45
CA ALA A 216 26.40 -23.51 -0.03
C ALA A 216 26.32 -24.17 1.36
N TYR A 217 25.53 -23.61 2.29
CA TYR A 217 25.55 -24.00 3.71
C TYR A 217 24.18 -24.37 4.29
N GLY A 218 23.10 -24.31 3.50
CA GLY A 218 21.73 -24.62 3.93
C GLY A 218 20.99 -23.43 4.57
N GLU A 219 21.71 -22.50 5.18
CA GLU A 219 21.20 -21.25 5.77
C GLU A 219 22.17 -20.09 5.48
N SER A 220 21.65 -18.87 5.36
CA SER A 220 22.46 -17.69 5.03
C SER A 220 23.05 -16.94 6.24
N GLY A 221 22.69 -17.32 7.47
CA GLY A 221 23.18 -16.72 8.72
C GLY A 221 22.96 -15.19 8.77
N LEU A 222 23.94 -14.43 9.29
CA LEU A 222 23.89 -12.97 9.44
C LEU A 222 23.61 -12.20 8.13
N SER A 223 23.87 -12.80 6.96
CA SER A 223 23.54 -12.17 5.67
C SER A 223 22.05 -12.28 5.31
N GLY A 224 21.37 -13.31 5.80
CA GLY A 224 19.92 -13.48 5.67
C GLY A 224 19.10 -12.56 6.55
N ASP A 225 19.65 -12.14 7.68
CA ASP A 225 19.05 -11.13 8.55
C ASP A 225 19.05 -9.73 7.92
N LEU A 226 20.00 -9.48 7.00
CA LEU A 226 20.10 -8.22 6.25
C LEU A 226 19.26 -8.21 4.96
N SER A 227 18.86 -9.39 4.47
CA SER A 227 18.07 -9.61 3.25
C SER A 227 16.91 -10.56 3.56
N GLN A 228 15.94 -10.11 4.36
CA GLN A 228 14.81 -10.95 4.72
C GLN A 228 13.73 -10.97 3.63
N THR A 229 13.57 -9.88 2.89
CA THR A 229 12.52 -9.68 1.88
C THR A 229 13.08 -9.73 0.46
N VAL A 230 12.42 -10.46 -0.44
CA VAL A 230 12.90 -10.70 -1.81
C VAL A 230 11.81 -10.36 -2.83
N GLY A 231 12.23 -9.89 -4.01
CA GLY A 231 11.38 -9.77 -5.20
C GLY A 231 10.38 -8.62 -5.20
N LEU A 232 9.46 -8.69 -6.19
CA LEU A 232 8.55 -7.61 -6.57
C LEU A 232 7.72 -7.03 -5.42
N ALA A 233 7.16 -7.89 -4.56
CA ALA A 233 6.36 -7.50 -3.40
C ALA A 233 7.10 -7.67 -2.06
N GLN A 234 8.44 -7.75 -2.07
CA GLN A 234 9.26 -7.79 -0.85
C GLN A 234 8.78 -8.82 0.19
N MET A 235 8.47 -10.02 -0.29
CA MET A 235 8.00 -11.11 0.56
C MET A 235 9.16 -11.73 1.34
N SER A 236 8.93 -12.09 2.61
CA SER A 236 9.93 -12.80 3.43
C SER A 236 10.08 -14.25 2.98
N TRP A 237 11.32 -14.75 2.93
CA TRP A 237 11.59 -16.16 2.63
C TRP A 237 11.05 -17.09 3.74
N GLN A 238 11.12 -16.67 5.00
CA GLN A 238 10.56 -17.42 6.13
C GLN A 238 9.04 -17.56 5.97
N ASP A 239 8.37 -16.45 5.66
CA ASP A 239 6.93 -16.45 5.45
C ASP A 239 6.56 -17.31 4.23
N ALA A 240 7.37 -17.31 3.17
CA ALA A 240 7.13 -18.09 1.96
C ALA A 240 7.10 -19.60 2.24
N LEU A 241 8.01 -20.10 3.08
CA LEU A 241 8.03 -21.50 3.50
C LEU A 241 6.75 -21.90 4.25
N GLY A 242 6.19 -20.99 5.03
CA GLY A 242 4.96 -21.20 5.78
C GLY A 242 3.68 -21.24 4.93
N GLN A 243 3.73 -20.88 3.64
CA GLN A 243 2.52 -20.75 2.82
C GLN A 243 1.98 -22.06 2.24
N ARG A 244 2.73 -23.18 2.34
CA ARG A 244 2.36 -24.45 1.69
C ARG A 244 0.94 -24.96 2.04
N PRO A 245 0.51 -24.98 3.32
CA PRO A 245 -0.83 -25.45 3.66
C PRO A 245 -1.91 -24.60 2.98
N ARG A 246 -1.75 -23.28 2.98
CA ARG A 246 -2.72 -22.34 2.40
C ARG A 246 -2.77 -22.41 0.88
N PHE A 247 -1.64 -22.64 0.21
CA PHE A 247 -1.63 -22.91 -1.24
C PHE A 247 -2.51 -24.12 -1.58
N HIS A 248 -2.42 -25.19 -0.78
CA HIS A 248 -3.26 -26.37 -0.95
C HIS A 248 -4.74 -26.05 -0.70
N GLU A 249 -5.06 -25.31 0.37
CA GLU A 249 -6.43 -24.88 0.69
C GLU A 249 -7.05 -24.01 -0.41
N LEU A 250 -6.27 -23.10 -1.00
CA LEU A 250 -6.70 -22.21 -2.08
C LEU A 250 -6.66 -22.88 -3.47
N GLY A 251 -6.20 -24.13 -3.58
CA GLY A 251 -6.00 -24.81 -4.87
C GLY A 251 -4.97 -24.12 -5.77
N MET A 252 -4.07 -23.32 -5.19
CA MET A 252 -3.05 -22.58 -5.91
C MET A 252 -1.87 -23.49 -6.25
N THR A 253 -1.23 -23.22 -7.40
CA THR A 253 0.03 -23.87 -7.78
C THR A 253 1.09 -22.83 -8.08
N LEU A 254 2.32 -23.09 -7.63
CA LEU A 254 3.45 -22.19 -7.88
C LEU A 254 3.99 -22.31 -9.32
N GLY A 255 3.54 -23.32 -10.08
CA GLY A 255 4.12 -23.68 -11.38
C GLY A 255 5.52 -24.30 -11.29
N ARG A 256 6.01 -24.55 -10.07
CA ARG A 256 7.27 -25.23 -9.74
C ARG A 256 7.13 -25.96 -8.39
N LEU A 257 8.16 -26.68 -7.98
CA LEU A 257 8.19 -27.29 -6.65
C LEU A 257 8.06 -26.22 -5.55
N PHE A 258 7.21 -26.50 -4.56
CA PHE A 258 7.05 -25.61 -3.41
C PHE A 258 8.37 -25.58 -2.61
N PRO A 259 8.87 -24.40 -2.20
CA PRO A 259 10.14 -24.31 -1.48
C PRO A 259 10.11 -25.09 -0.16
N THR A 260 11.20 -25.78 0.16
CA THR A 260 11.34 -26.60 1.37
C THR A 260 12.45 -26.11 2.32
N GLY A 261 13.19 -25.10 1.91
CA GLY A 261 14.25 -24.45 2.69
C GLY A 261 14.61 -23.08 2.13
N GLU A 262 15.47 -22.34 2.84
CA GLU A 262 15.77 -20.93 2.57
C GLU A 262 16.20 -20.67 1.11
N ALA A 263 17.20 -21.41 0.61
CA ALA A 263 17.70 -21.22 -0.76
C ALA A 263 16.60 -21.37 -1.82
N SER A 264 15.80 -22.44 -1.71
CA SER A 264 14.68 -22.69 -2.63
C SER A 264 13.57 -21.62 -2.52
N ALA A 265 13.35 -21.07 -1.32
CA ALA A 265 12.40 -19.98 -1.10
C ALA A 265 12.90 -18.69 -1.74
N ARG A 266 14.16 -18.32 -1.55
CA ARG A 266 14.77 -17.15 -2.19
C ARG A 266 14.74 -17.24 -3.72
N LEU A 267 15.08 -18.41 -4.28
CA LEU A 267 14.98 -18.66 -5.72
C LEU A 267 13.54 -18.56 -6.23
N ALA A 268 12.57 -19.09 -5.49
CA ALA A 268 11.16 -18.93 -5.84
C ALA A 268 10.73 -17.45 -5.78
N LEU A 269 11.20 -16.69 -4.79
CA LEU A 269 10.83 -15.27 -4.63
C LEU A 269 11.50 -14.33 -5.63
N GLN A 270 12.58 -14.75 -6.31
CA GLN A 270 13.18 -14.02 -7.43
C GLN A 270 12.35 -14.10 -8.72
N ASP A 271 11.45 -15.08 -8.82
CA ASP A 271 10.48 -15.17 -9.91
C ASP A 271 9.25 -14.35 -9.57
N ASP A 272 8.97 -13.29 -10.33
CA ASP A 272 7.93 -12.31 -9.99
C ASP A 272 6.54 -12.92 -9.83
N ARG A 273 6.17 -13.88 -10.68
CA ARG A 273 4.89 -14.60 -10.57
C ARG A 273 4.82 -15.41 -9.28
N SER A 274 5.86 -16.18 -8.96
CA SER A 274 5.94 -16.95 -7.72
C SER A 274 5.92 -16.04 -6.49
N ASN A 275 6.61 -14.91 -6.54
CA ASN A 275 6.63 -13.87 -5.52
C ASN A 275 5.21 -13.34 -5.24
N LEU A 276 4.46 -13.01 -6.30
CA LEU A 276 3.09 -12.53 -6.21
C LEU A 276 2.13 -13.59 -5.65
N LEU A 277 2.24 -14.84 -6.10
CA LEU A 277 1.41 -15.95 -5.58
C LEU A 277 1.66 -16.19 -4.08
N LEU A 278 2.93 -16.21 -3.66
CA LEU A 278 3.30 -16.39 -2.26
C LEU A 278 2.84 -15.22 -1.38
N THR A 279 2.98 -13.99 -1.89
CA THR A 279 2.46 -12.78 -1.23
C THR A 279 0.95 -12.81 -1.09
N ALA A 280 0.23 -13.19 -2.15
CA ALA A 280 -1.23 -13.28 -2.15
C ALA A 280 -1.72 -14.31 -1.12
N SER A 281 -1.11 -15.49 -1.08
CA SER A 281 -1.40 -16.51 -0.05
C SER A 281 -1.16 -15.97 1.36
N ARG A 282 -0.01 -15.32 1.62
CA ARG A 282 0.26 -14.73 2.95
C ARG A 282 -0.83 -13.74 3.35
N LEU A 283 -1.25 -12.91 2.39
CA LEU A 283 -2.25 -11.88 2.64
C LEU A 283 -3.62 -12.45 2.99
N VAL A 284 -4.06 -13.52 2.29
CA VAL A 284 -5.27 -14.27 2.66
C VAL A 284 -5.19 -14.74 4.10
N GLY A 285 -4.03 -15.23 4.56
CA GLY A 285 -3.85 -15.64 5.95
C GLY A 285 -4.18 -14.57 6.98
N TYR A 286 -3.68 -13.34 6.77
CA TYR A 286 -4.00 -12.23 7.65
C TYR A 286 -5.47 -11.81 7.56
N LEU A 287 -6.04 -11.82 6.35
CA LEU A 287 -7.42 -11.41 6.16
C LEU A 287 -8.41 -12.43 6.74
N ASP A 288 -8.16 -13.73 6.59
CA ASP A 288 -8.93 -14.82 7.21
C ASP A 288 -8.94 -14.73 8.74
N GLU A 289 -7.78 -14.44 9.34
CA GLU A 289 -7.66 -14.31 10.80
C GLU A 289 -8.49 -13.13 11.33
N GLN A 290 -8.64 -12.07 10.53
CA GLN A 290 -9.16 -10.78 10.97
C GLN A 290 -10.63 -10.55 10.58
N GLU A 291 -11.04 -11.06 9.41
CA GLU A 291 -12.41 -10.97 8.90
C GLU A 291 -13.25 -12.21 9.26
N GLY A 292 -12.60 -13.26 9.81
CA GLY A 292 -13.21 -14.54 10.14
C GLY A 292 -13.10 -15.53 8.99
N ARG A 293 -12.52 -16.70 9.30
CA ARG A 293 -12.07 -17.84 8.46
C ARG A 293 -13.00 -18.37 7.34
N GLU A 294 -14.17 -17.81 7.13
CA GLU A 294 -14.96 -18.22 5.97
C GLU A 294 -14.25 -17.74 4.71
N ALA A 295 -13.78 -18.68 3.89
CA ALA A 295 -13.14 -18.51 2.59
C ALA A 295 -14.02 -17.73 1.59
N ARG A 296 -14.33 -16.49 1.92
CA ARG A 296 -15.06 -15.53 1.11
C ARG A 296 -14.01 -14.76 0.31
N PRO A 297 -14.32 -14.37 -0.93
CA PRO A 297 -13.46 -13.46 -1.66
C PRO A 297 -13.19 -12.19 -0.85
N HIS A 298 -11.93 -11.85 -0.60
CA HIS A 298 -11.52 -10.63 0.10
C HIS A 298 -11.52 -9.43 -0.86
N THR A 299 -12.68 -9.22 -1.48
CA THR A 299 -12.90 -8.17 -2.49
C THR A 299 -13.63 -6.95 -1.91
N SER A 300 -13.90 -6.95 -0.60
CA SER A 300 -14.44 -5.77 0.09
C SER A 300 -13.51 -4.58 -0.12
N ALA A 301 -14.06 -3.39 -0.36
CA ALA A 301 -13.24 -2.20 -0.54
C ALA A 301 -12.42 -1.83 0.72
N ARG A 302 -12.79 -2.35 1.89
CA ARG A 302 -12.00 -2.22 3.12
C ARG A 302 -10.61 -2.84 2.99
N THR A 303 -10.49 -3.90 2.18
CA THR A 303 -9.20 -4.59 1.95
C THR A 303 -8.20 -3.75 1.18
N TYR A 304 -8.65 -2.67 0.52
CA TYR A 304 -7.75 -1.76 -0.20
C TYR A 304 -6.85 -0.98 0.78
N PHE A 305 -7.30 -0.78 2.02
CA PHE A 305 -6.48 -0.26 3.11
C PHE A 305 -5.85 -1.38 3.94
N THR A 306 -6.65 -2.36 4.39
CA THR A 306 -6.16 -3.38 5.33
C THR A 306 -5.17 -4.35 4.69
N GLY A 307 -5.29 -4.62 3.38
CA GLY A 307 -4.36 -5.48 2.66
C GLY A 307 -2.92 -4.95 2.68
N PRO A 308 -2.66 -3.75 2.13
CA PRO A 308 -1.35 -3.10 2.25
C PRO A 308 -0.88 -2.96 3.71
N GLY A 309 -1.80 -2.68 4.64
CA GLY A 309 -1.48 -2.59 6.06
C GLY A 309 -0.99 -3.91 6.66
N TRP A 310 -1.66 -5.03 6.40
CA TRP A 310 -1.26 -6.37 6.85
C TRP A 310 0.05 -6.81 6.23
N HIS A 311 0.27 -6.49 4.96
CA HIS A 311 1.52 -6.81 4.29
C HIS A 311 2.72 -6.12 4.94
N ASN A 312 2.59 -4.82 5.24
CA ASN A 312 3.70 -3.97 5.71
C ASN A 312 3.91 -4.01 7.23
N ASN A 313 2.84 -3.82 8.02
CA ASN A 313 2.95 -3.78 9.47
C ASN A 313 1.66 -4.27 10.18
N PRO A 314 1.54 -5.59 10.40
CA PRO A 314 0.42 -6.20 11.14
C PRO A 314 0.17 -5.59 12.51
N ALA A 315 1.22 -5.19 13.25
CA ALA A 315 1.09 -4.65 14.61
C ALA A 315 0.46 -3.25 14.63
N LEU A 316 0.78 -2.41 13.64
CA LEU A 316 0.13 -1.10 13.50
C LEU A 316 -1.33 -1.27 13.08
N LEU A 317 -1.62 -2.17 12.15
CA LEU A 317 -2.98 -2.40 11.67
C LEU A 317 -3.89 -2.96 12.76
N SER A 318 -3.43 -3.97 13.52
CA SER A 318 -4.18 -4.54 14.64
C SER A 318 -4.42 -3.53 15.76
N GLY A 319 -3.52 -2.57 15.95
CA GLY A 319 -3.70 -1.42 16.83
C GLY A 319 -4.72 -0.38 16.33
N GLY A 320 -5.29 -0.56 15.14
CA GLY A 320 -6.21 0.37 14.49
C GLY A 320 -5.55 1.67 14.07
N GLN A 321 -4.25 1.65 13.79
CA GLN A 321 -3.45 2.83 13.44
C GLN A 321 -3.48 3.10 11.93
N THR A 322 -3.13 4.32 11.56
CA THR A 322 -3.02 4.78 10.17
C THR A 322 -1.62 5.32 9.94
N TRP A 323 -1.01 4.96 8.81
CA TRP A 323 0.35 5.39 8.44
C TRP A 323 0.48 5.50 6.91
N PRO A 324 1.50 6.24 6.40
CA PRO A 324 1.55 6.60 4.98
C PRO A 324 1.47 5.42 4.01
N TYR A 325 2.05 4.26 4.35
CA TYR A 325 2.02 3.09 3.47
C TYR A 325 0.58 2.59 3.25
N ALA A 326 -0.17 2.36 4.33
CA ALA A 326 -1.53 1.82 4.26
C ALA A 326 -2.53 2.87 3.71
N TRP A 327 -2.41 4.12 4.15
CA TRP A 327 -3.24 5.23 3.65
C TRP A 327 -3.12 5.41 2.14
N ASN A 328 -1.88 5.53 1.62
CA ASN A 328 -1.66 5.65 0.18
C ASN A 328 -2.00 4.34 -0.55
N GLY A 329 -1.81 3.19 0.12
CA GLY A 329 -2.20 1.87 -0.40
C GLY A 329 -3.67 1.80 -0.82
N PHE A 330 -4.57 2.42 -0.05
CA PHE A 330 -6.00 2.50 -0.40
C PHE A 330 -6.23 3.17 -1.76
N PHE A 331 -5.65 4.34 -1.98
CA PHE A 331 -5.84 5.10 -3.21
C PHE A 331 -5.12 4.45 -4.40
N LYS A 332 -3.91 3.93 -4.18
CA LYS A 332 -3.19 3.12 -5.18
C LYS A 332 -4.00 1.89 -5.59
N ALA A 333 -4.65 1.23 -4.64
CA ALA A 333 -5.50 0.07 -4.93
C ALA A 333 -6.75 0.47 -5.73
N CYS A 334 -7.33 1.65 -5.47
CA CYS A 334 -8.39 2.21 -6.30
C CYS A 334 -7.91 2.48 -7.73
N LEU A 335 -6.74 3.12 -7.89
CA LEU A 335 -6.12 3.40 -9.18
C LEU A 335 -5.90 2.13 -9.99
N TYR A 336 -5.12 1.19 -9.46
CA TYR A 336 -4.77 -0.04 -10.17
C TYR A 336 -5.96 -0.98 -10.32
N GLY A 337 -6.92 -0.94 -9.39
CA GLY A 337 -8.19 -1.64 -9.55
C GLY A 337 -9.00 -1.17 -10.76
N ALA A 338 -8.84 0.08 -11.20
CA ALA A 338 -9.41 0.60 -12.44
C ALA A 338 -8.52 0.28 -13.66
N LEU A 339 -7.22 0.57 -13.58
CA LEU A 339 -6.29 0.41 -14.70
C LEU A 339 -6.04 -1.05 -15.12
N LEU A 340 -6.15 -2.01 -14.22
CA LEU A 340 -5.98 -3.44 -14.55
C LEU A 340 -7.24 -4.08 -15.15
N ARG A 341 -8.38 -3.37 -15.14
CA ARG A 341 -9.66 -3.84 -15.71
C ARG A 341 -10.00 -3.20 -17.06
N SER A 342 -9.30 -2.12 -17.42
CA SER A 342 -9.42 -1.41 -18.69
C SER A 342 -8.56 -2.05 -19.77
#